data_AF-A0A1A7ZFP2-F1
#
_entry.id   AF-A0A1A7ZFP2-F1
#
_cell.length_a   1.000
_cell.length_b   1.000
_cell.length_c   1.000
_cell.angle_alpha   90.00
_cell.angle_beta   90.00
_cell.angle_gamma   90.00
#
_symmetry.space_group_name_H-M   'P 1'
#
loop_
_entity.id
_entity.type
_entity.pdbx_description
1 polymer ?
#
loop_
_entity_poly.entity_id
_entity_poly.type
_entity_poly.pdbx_seq_one_letter_code
_entity_poly.pdbx_strand_id
1 'polypeptide(L)'
;PVGCQSVQHGSDVWLHEFSLMCHSDMILFQLLEDNILTFVKNELKKIHKLLSPDDPECLERLREDEEVLEGEDEEQRRSSREAFVKITVSFLRRMKQEELAERLQRRRAAPVSQQKLKSVLKKKFQCVFEGIAAAGNPTLLNQIYTELYITEGGTGEVNDEHEVRQIETASRKAARPETTIRQEDIFKLPPGRHEPIRTVMTKGVAGIGKTVLTQKFTLDWAEDKANQNIHFLFPFTFRELNLLKEKTFSLVELVHHFFTETKEIWSFEEFQVAFIFDGLDECRLLLDFHNNDILTDATESTS
;
A
#
# COMPACT_ATOMS: atom_id res chain seq x y z
N PRO A 1 -21.65 -91.49 23.12
CA PRO A 1 -20.54 -90.90 22.33
C PRO A 1 -21.09 -90.32 21.01
N VAL A 2 -20.66 -89.10 20.70
CA VAL A 2 -21.02 -88.30 19.50
C VAL A 2 -22.45 -87.73 19.54
N GLY A 3 -22.71 -86.43 19.31
CA GLY A 3 -21.83 -85.37 18.85
C GLY A 3 -22.48 -83.98 18.81
N CYS A 4 -21.61 -83.02 18.51
CA CYS A 4 -21.80 -81.67 17.95
C CYS A 4 -22.94 -80.78 18.49
N GLN A 5 -22.55 -79.86 19.39
CA GLN A 5 -23.10 -78.51 19.39
C GLN A 5 -22.01 -77.56 18.89
N SER A 6 -22.24 -77.02 17.70
CA SER A 6 -21.49 -75.92 17.11
C SER A 6 -21.91 -74.61 17.76
N VAL A 7 -20.99 -74.00 18.50
CA VAL A 7 -21.07 -72.59 18.93
C VAL A 7 -20.06 -71.81 18.09
N GLN A 8 -20.52 -71.21 16.99
CA GLN A 8 -19.82 -70.10 16.35
C GLN A 8 -20.18 -68.85 17.12
N HIS A 9 -19.26 -68.20 17.82
CA HIS A 9 -19.35 -66.77 18.19
C HIS A 9 -17.91 -66.26 18.41
N GLY A 10 -17.50 -65.19 17.71
CA GLY A 10 -16.34 -64.40 18.14
C GLY A 10 -15.59 -63.60 17.08
N SER A 11 -15.41 -64.11 15.85
CA SER A 11 -14.45 -63.53 14.89
C SER A 11 -15.07 -62.65 13.79
N ASP A 12 -16.32 -62.87 13.41
CA ASP A 12 -16.88 -62.25 12.21
C ASP A 12 -17.37 -60.81 12.45
N VAL A 13 -17.76 -60.46 13.68
CA VAL A 13 -18.21 -59.10 14.04
C VAL A 13 -17.03 -58.11 13.98
N TRP A 14 -15.86 -58.51 14.49
CA TRP A 14 -14.65 -57.68 14.47
C TRP A 14 -14.11 -57.45 13.06
N LEU A 15 -14.17 -58.46 12.18
CA LEU A 15 -13.76 -58.31 10.78
C LEU A 15 -14.75 -57.44 9.98
N HIS A 16 -16.05 -57.52 10.28
CA HIS A 16 -17.04 -56.66 9.65
C HIS A 16 -16.90 -55.20 10.11
N GLU A 17 -16.66 -54.94 11.40
CA GLU A 17 -16.36 -53.60 11.92
C GLU A 17 -15.04 -53.03 11.38
N PHE A 18 -13.96 -53.83 11.29
CA PHE A 18 -12.70 -53.40 10.68
C PHE A 18 -12.84 -53.12 9.18
N SER A 19 -13.59 -53.95 8.45
CA SER A 19 -13.86 -53.76 7.03
C SER A 19 -14.74 -52.52 6.78
N LEU A 20 -15.77 -52.30 7.60
CA LEU A 20 -16.61 -51.10 7.57
C LEU A 20 -15.82 -49.83 7.94
N MET A 21 -14.91 -49.90 8.93
CA MET A 21 -13.99 -48.79 9.25
C MET A 21 -13.05 -48.48 8.08
N CYS A 22 -12.39 -49.49 7.50
CA CYS A 22 -11.51 -49.30 6.32
C CYS A 22 -12.24 -48.75 5.10
N HIS A 23 -13.48 -49.17 4.84
CA HIS A 23 -14.29 -48.63 3.76
C HIS A 23 -14.71 -47.18 4.05
N SER A 24 -15.02 -46.83 5.31
CA SER A 24 -15.34 -45.46 5.70
C SER A 24 -14.14 -44.52 5.60
N ASP A 25 -12.96 -44.99 6.00
CA ASP A 25 -11.71 -44.24 5.91
C ASP A 25 -11.32 -43.99 4.45
N MET A 26 -11.45 -44.99 3.59
CA MET A 26 -11.18 -44.84 2.16
C MET A 26 -12.10 -43.79 1.49
N ILE A 27 -13.39 -43.79 1.83
CA ILE A 27 -14.35 -42.78 1.32
C ILE A 27 -14.00 -41.38 1.87
N LEU A 28 -13.61 -41.29 3.15
CA LEU A 28 -13.17 -40.04 3.76
C LEU A 28 -11.93 -39.46 3.07
N PHE A 29 -10.92 -40.30 2.81
CA PHE A 29 -9.71 -39.87 2.09
C PHE A 29 -10.00 -39.43 0.66
N GLN A 30 -10.91 -40.12 -0.06
CA GLN A 30 -11.31 -39.70 -1.40
C GLN A 30 -12.00 -38.32 -1.37
N LEU A 31 -12.91 -38.10 -0.42
CA LEU A 31 -13.58 -36.80 -0.24
C LEU A 31 -12.59 -35.70 0.13
N LEU A 32 -11.62 -36.01 1.00
CA LEU A 32 -10.55 -35.08 1.38
C LEU A 32 -9.68 -34.71 0.18
N GLU A 33 -9.29 -35.69 -0.65
CA GLU A 33 -8.52 -35.47 -1.87
C GLU A 33 -9.26 -34.56 -2.84
N ASP A 34 -10.54 -34.83 -3.11
CA ASP A 34 -11.37 -34.01 -4.01
C ASP A 34 -11.50 -32.56 -3.52
N ASN A 35 -11.67 -32.37 -2.21
CA ASN A 35 -11.72 -31.05 -1.59
C ASN A 35 -10.39 -30.30 -1.71
N ILE A 36 -9.26 -30.97 -1.42
CA ILE A 36 -7.92 -30.37 -1.56
C ILE A 36 -7.64 -30.02 -3.02
N LEU A 37 -7.91 -30.92 -3.96
CA LEU A 37 -7.71 -30.67 -5.40
C LEU A 37 -8.53 -29.47 -5.88
N THR A 38 -9.77 -29.36 -5.41
CA THR A 38 -10.64 -28.22 -5.73
C THR A 38 -10.07 -26.91 -5.15
N PHE A 39 -9.66 -26.91 -3.88
CA PHE A 39 -9.01 -25.77 -3.23
C PHE A 39 -7.75 -25.34 -3.98
N VAL A 40 -6.82 -26.27 -4.24
CA VAL A 40 -5.57 -26.02 -4.96
C VAL A 40 -5.83 -25.45 -6.35
N LYS A 41 -6.76 -26.04 -7.12
CA LYS A 41 -7.13 -25.52 -8.45
C LYS A 41 -7.65 -24.09 -8.39
N ASN A 42 -8.47 -23.77 -7.40
CA ASN A 42 -9.04 -22.43 -7.24
C ASN A 42 -7.98 -21.41 -6.82
N GLU A 43 -7.14 -21.75 -5.83
CA GLU A 43 -6.08 -20.84 -5.36
C GLU A 43 -4.97 -20.64 -6.40
N LEU A 44 -4.61 -21.66 -7.17
CA LEU A 44 -3.68 -21.50 -8.29
C LEU A 44 -4.23 -20.55 -9.37
N LYS A 45 -5.53 -20.64 -9.68
CA LYS A 45 -6.17 -19.69 -10.61
C LYS A 45 -6.09 -18.26 -10.08
N LYS A 46 -6.29 -18.06 -8.77
CA LYS A 46 -6.15 -16.74 -8.13
C LYS A 46 -4.71 -16.24 -8.19
N ILE A 47 -3.73 -17.08 -7.85
CA ILE A 47 -2.29 -16.73 -7.93
C ILE A 47 -1.88 -16.42 -9.37
N HIS A 48 -2.34 -17.19 -10.34
CA HIS A 48 -2.07 -16.94 -11.76
C HIS A 48 -2.58 -15.56 -12.19
N LYS A 49 -3.81 -15.19 -11.80
CA LYS A 49 -4.34 -13.84 -12.04
C LYS A 49 -3.50 -12.78 -11.32
N LEU A 50 -3.14 -13.03 -10.06
CA LEU A 50 -2.33 -12.12 -9.24
C LEU A 50 -0.96 -11.83 -9.85
N LEU A 51 -0.33 -12.80 -10.51
CA LEU A 51 0.98 -12.65 -11.12
C LEU A 51 0.93 -12.07 -12.54
N SER A 52 -0.26 -11.90 -13.11
CA SER A 52 -0.41 -11.33 -14.45
C SER A 52 0.10 -9.88 -14.49
N PRO A 53 0.91 -9.51 -15.51
CA PRO A 53 1.42 -8.14 -15.67
C PRO A 53 0.37 -7.13 -16.14
N ASP A 54 -0.73 -7.57 -16.77
CA ASP A 54 -1.69 -6.69 -17.46
C ASP A 54 -2.86 -6.19 -16.59
N ASP A 55 -2.83 -6.42 -15.28
CA ASP A 55 -3.96 -6.12 -14.38
C ASP A 55 -3.61 -5.04 -13.35
N PRO A 56 -3.83 -3.74 -13.67
CA PRO A 56 -3.54 -2.63 -12.75
C PRO A 56 -4.43 -2.62 -11.48
N GLU A 57 -5.58 -3.30 -11.50
CA GLU A 57 -6.54 -3.39 -10.39
C GLU A 57 -6.25 -4.57 -9.42
N CYS A 58 -5.10 -5.22 -9.55
CA CYS A 58 -4.73 -6.44 -8.83
C CYS A 58 -4.88 -6.31 -7.30
N LEU A 59 -4.59 -5.12 -6.74
CA LEU A 59 -4.70 -4.83 -5.31
C LEU A 59 -6.15 -4.58 -4.85
N GLU A 60 -7.01 -4.06 -5.72
CA GLU A 60 -8.41 -3.78 -5.38
C GLU A 60 -9.20 -5.08 -5.26
N ARG A 61 -8.99 -6.04 -6.19
CA ARG A 61 -9.63 -7.37 -6.13
C ARG A 61 -9.21 -8.19 -4.91
N LEU A 62 -8.00 -7.97 -4.39
CA LEU A 62 -7.54 -8.62 -3.16
C LEU A 62 -8.31 -8.14 -1.93
N ARG A 63 -8.73 -6.86 -1.89
CA ARG A 63 -9.58 -6.32 -0.82
C ARG A 63 -10.99 -6.92 -0.87
N GLU A 64 -11.58 -6.98 -2.06
CA GLU A 64 -12.95 -7.52 -2.24
C GLU A 64 -13.04 -9.00 -1.82
N ASP A 65 -11.99 -9.79 -2.05
CA ASP A 65 -11.91 -11.19 -1.63
C ASP A 65 -11.76 -11.37 -0.10
N GLU A 66 -11.37 -10.32 0.64
CA GLU A 66 -11.18 -10.32 2.10
C GLU A 66 -12.34 -9.64 2.87
N GLU A 67 -13.04 -8.67 2.26
CA GLU A 67 -14.12 -7.90 2.93
C GLU A 67 -15.49 -8.59 2.96
N VAL A 68 -15.73 -9.62 2.15
CA VAL A 68 -17.10 -10.12 1.90
C VAL A 68 -17.62 -11.15 2.91
N LEU A 69 -16.82 -11.72 3.82
CA LEU A 69 -17.30 -12.80 4.71
C LEU A 69 -16.64 -12.75 6.11
N GLU A 70 -17.39 -12.36 7.14
CA GLU A 70 -16.99 -12.51 8.56
C GLU A 70 -17.65 -13.75 9.18
N GLY A 71 -16.85 -14.73 9.62
CA GLY A 71 -17.27 -15.96 10.32
C GLY A 71 -16.08 -16.83 10.76
N GLU A 72 -16.26 -17.73 11.74
CA GLU A 72 -15.19 -18.60 12.29
C GLU A 72 -14.51 -19.49 11.24
N ASP A 73 -15.25 -19.93 10.22
CA ASP A 73 -14.72 -20.71 9.09
C ASP A 73 -13.69 -19.92 8.23
N GLU A 74 -13.70 -18.58 8.26
CA GLU A 74 -12.81 -17.75 7.43
C GLU A 74 -11.41 -17.59 8.01
N GLU A 75 -11.22 -17.68 9.33
CA GLU A 75 -9.86 -17.67 9.92
C GLU A 75 -9.08 -18.91 9.48
N GLN A 76 -9.72 -20.08 9.54
CA GLN A 76 -9.14 -21.33 9.06
C GLN A 76 -8.90 -21.28 7.54
N ARG A 77 -9.79 -20.65 6.78
CA ARG A 77 -9.63 -20.45 5.33
C ARG A 77 -8.46 -19.52 5.00
N ARG A 78 -8.31 -18.41 5.72
CA ARG A 78 -7.18 -17.47 5.58
C ARG A 78 -5.85 -18.15 5.89
N SER A 79 -5.79 -18.91 7.00
CA SER A 79 -4.63 -19.70 7.37
C SER A 79 -4.24 -20.71 6.27
N SER A 80 -5.24 -21.40 5.71
CA SER A 80 -5.04 -22.34 4.60
C SER A 80 -4.51 -21.65 3.34
N ARG A 81 -5.03 -20.48 2.99
CA ARG A 81 -4.53 -19.66 1.86
C ARG A 81 -3.09 -19.21 2.08
N GLU A 82 -2.75 -18.74 3.28
CA GLU A 82 -1.40 -18.33 3.62
C GLU A 82 -0.40 -19.49 3.54
N ALA A 83 -0.78 -20.67 4.08
CA ALA A 83 0.00 -21.89 3.94
C ALA A 83 0.19 -22.29 2.47
N PHE A 84 -0.87 -22.18 1.66
CA PHE A 84 -0.80 -22.50 0.23
C PHE A 84 0.12 -21.54 -0.55
N VAL A 85 0.13 -20.25 -0.22
CA VAL A 85 1.09 -19.28 -0.77
C VAL A 85 2.52 -19.69 -0.42
N LYS A 86 2.80 -20.05 0.84
CA LYS A 86 4.13 -20.52 1.27
C LYS A 86 4.58 -21.77 0.51
N ILE A 87 3.67 -22.74 0.33
CA ILE A 87 3.92 -23.94 -0.49
C ILE A 87 4.23 -23.54 -1.94
N THR A 88 3.40 -22.68 -2.54
CA THR A 88 3.57 -22.23 -3.92
C THR A 88 4.92 -21.54 -4.14
N VAL A 89 5.30 -20.64 -3.24
CA VAL A 89 6.62 -19.98 -3.24
C VAL A 89 7.75 -21.01 -3.18
N SER A 90 7.65 -22.02 -2.30
CA SER A 90 8.66 -23.08 -2.22
C SER A 90 8.79 -23.85 -3.54
N PHE A 91 7.67 -24.18 -4.19
CA PHE A 91 7.68 -24.83 -5.50
C PHE A 91 8.28 -23.95 -6.60
N LEU A 92 7.93 -22.66 -6.65
CA LEU A 92 8.50 -21.71 -7.61
C LEU A 92 10.04 -21.63 -7.46
N ARG A 93 10.55 -21.54 -6.23
CA ARG A 93 12.00 -21.57 -5.95
C ARG A 93 12.65 -22.88 -6.39
N ARG A 94 12.02 -24.02 -6.12
CA ARG A 94 12.50 -25.35 -6.60
C ARG A 94 12.55 -25.43 -8.12
N MET A 95 11.63 -24.75 -8.80
CA MET A 95 11.59 -24.61 -10.26
C MET A 95 12.54 -23.52 -10.79
N LYS A 96 13.36 -22.91 -9.93
CA LYS A 96 14.28 -21.80 -10.24
C LYS A 96 13.57 -20.54 -10.76
N GLN A 97 12.33 -20.32 -10.35
CA GLN A 97 11.53 -19.14 -10.68
C GLN A 97 11.55 -18.15 -9.50
N GLU A 98 12.72 -17.56 -9.20
CA GLU A 98 12.89 -16.71 -8.02
C GLU A 98 12.07 -15.41 -8.14
N GLU A 99 12.14 -14.72 -9.28
CA GLU A 99 11.41 -13.48 -9.54
C GLU A 99 9.88 -13.64 -9.33
N LEU A 100 9.30 -14.75 -9.81
CA LEU A 100 7.87 -15.04 -9.60
C LEU A 100 7.54 -15.34 -8.14
N ALA A 101 8.43 -16.05 -7.43
CA ALA A 101 8.26 -16.34 -6.02
C ALA A 101 8.27 -15.05 -5.19
N GLU A 102 9.22 -14.18 -5.50
CA GLU A 102 9.39 -12.85 -4.92
C GLU A 102 8.22 -11.92 -5.20
N ARG A 103 7.78 -11.85 -6.47
CA ARG A 103 6.60 -11.08 -6.88
C ARG A 103 5.32 -11.57 -6.20
N LEU A 104 5.14 -12.88 -6.06
CA LEU A 104 4.00 -13.45 -5.33
C LEU A 104 3.99 -13.00 -3.87
N GLN A 105 5.14 -13.07 -3.19
CA GLN A 105 5.27 -12.61 -1.80
C GLN A 105 4.96 -11.11 -1.68
N ARG A 106 5.56 -10.28 -2.55
CA ARG A 106 5.31 -8.82 -2.55
C ARG A 106 3.85 -8.47 -2.76
N ARG A 107 3.21 -9.03 -3.80
CA ARG A 107 1.79 -8.75 -4.11
C ARG A 107 0.84 -9.22 -3.03
N ARG A 108 1.17 -10.29 -2.29
CA ARG A 108 0.38 -10.76 -1.15
C ARG A 108 0.57 -9.92 0.11
N ALA A 109 1.78 -9.41 0.37
CA ALA A 109 2.04 -8.53 1.52
C ALA A 109 1.50 -7.11 1.32
N ALA A 110 1.42 -6.64 0.07
CA ALA A 110 1.10 -5.27 -0.25
C ALA A 110 -0.27 -4.76 0.30
N PRO A 111 -1.40 -5.46 0.16
CA PRO A 111 -2.67 -5.01 0.74
C PRO A 111 -2.60 -4.82 2.26
N VAL A 112 -1.98 -5.77 2.96
CA VAL A 112 -1.84 -5.77 4.41
C VAL A 112 -0.96 -4.59 4.86
N SER A 113 0.19 -4.41 4.23
CA SER A 113 1.07 -3.25 4.50
C SER A 113 0.40 -1.92 4.16
N GLN A 114 -0.36 -1.85 3.06
CA GLN A 114 -1.09 -0.65 2.68
C GLN A 114 -2.18 -0.30 3.72
N GLN A 115 -2.96 -1.28 4.18
CA GLN A 115 -3.99 -1.06 5.19
C GLN A 115 -3.39 -0.61 6.54
N LYS A 116 -2.29 -1.23 6.96
CA LYS A 116 -1.53 -0.81 8.15
C LYS A 116 -1.04 0.64 8.00
N LEU A 117 -0.44 0.98 6.84
CA LEU A 117 0.02 2.34 6.55
C LEU A 117 -1.12 3.36 6.57
N LYS A 118 -2.25 3.07 5.90
CA LYS A 118 -3.45 3.92 5.91
C LYS A 118 -3.94 4.16 7.34
N SER A 119 -4.02 3.13 8.16
CA SER A 119 -4.44 3.25 9.58
C SER A 119 -3.53 4.21 10.37
N VAL A 120 -2.21 4.07 10.23
CA VAL A 120 -1.23 4.93 10.90
C VAL A 120 -1.32 6.37 10.41
N LEU A 121 -1.40 6.59 9.10
CA LEU A 121 -1.50 7.92 8.50
C LEU A 121 -2.82 8.61 8.84
N LYS A 122 -3.94 7.86 8.83
CA LYS A 122 -5.23 8.34 9.31
C LYS A 122 -5.12 8.82 10.75
N LYS A 123 -4.57 8.00 11.66
CA LYS A 123 -4.38 8.40 13.06
C LYS A 123 -3.45 9.61 13.21
N LYS A 124 -2.38 9.70 12.40
CA LYS A 124 -1.42 10.82 12.42
C LYS A 124 -2.05 12.14 11.98
N PHE A 125 -2.93 12.12 10.98
CA PHE A 125 -3.45 13.34 10.33
C PHE A 125 -4.94 13.62 10.55
N GLN A 126 -5.65 12.76 11.27
CA GLN A 126 -7.09 12.93 11.56
C GLN A 126 -7.37 14.18 12.40
N CYS A 127 -6.45 14.56 13.29
CA CYS A 127 -6.62 15.67 14.21
C CYS A 127 -5.53 16.73 14.01
N VAL A 128 -5.90 17.99 14.15
CA VAL A 128 -4.95 19.09 14.33
C VAL A 128 -5.06 19.66 15.74
N PHE A 129 -3.96 20.24 16.22
CA PHE A 129 -3.92 20.94 17.50
C PHE A 129 -4.00 22.44 17.25
N GLU A 130 -5.02 23.09 17.80
CA GLU A 130 -5.07 24.55 17.90
C GLU A 130 -4.25 25.00 19.12
N GLY A 131 -3.13 25.70 18.91
CA GLY A 131 -2.32 26.32 19.98
C GLY A 131 -1.16 25.49 20.54
N ILE A 132 -0.52 26.00 21.61
CA ILE A 132 0.78 25.53 22.14
C ILE A 132 0.66 24.41 23.21
N ALA A 133 -0.53 24.05 23.68
CA ALA A 133 -0.66 23.12 24.80
C ALA A 133 -1.14 21.72 24.39
N ALA A 134 -0.48 20.70 24.93
CA ALA A 134 -0.90 19.29 24.96
C ALA A 134 -2.24 19.03 25.74
N ALA A 135 -3.00 20.10 26.03
CA ALA A 135 -4.26 20.09 26.77
C ALA A 135 -5.45 20.62 25.93
N GLY A 136 -5.26 20.91 24.64
CA GLY A 136 -6.37 21.24 23.74
C GLY A 136 -7.18 20.00 23.34
N ASN A 137 -8.49 20.16 23.15
CA ASN A 137 -9.31 19.10 22.58
C ASN A 137 -8.87 18.86 21.12
N PRO A 138 -8.61 17.61 20.71
CA PRO A 138 -8.27 17.31 19.33
C PRO A 138 -9.43 17.71 18.42
N THR A 139 -9.16 18.57 17.43
CA THR A 139 -10.16 18.98 16.44
C THR A 139 -9.94 18.20 15.16
N LEU A 140 -11.00 17.59 14.62
CA LEU A 140 -10.91 16.80 13.41
C LEU A 140 -10.58 17.69 12.22
N LEU A 141 -9.53 17.35 11.47
CA LEU A 141 -9.10 18.13 10.31
C LEU A 141 -10.25 18.30 9.30
N ASN A 142 -11.01 17.23 9.05
CA ASN A 142 -12.16 17.24 8.16
C ASN A 142 -13.28 18.21 8.57
N GLN A 143 -13.38 18.61 9.85
CA GLN A 143 -14.43 19.53 10.32
C GLN A 143 -14.06 21.00 10.11
N ILE A 144 -12.76 21.31 10.04
CA ILE A 144 -12.26 22.68 9.94
C ILE A 144 -11.60 22.97 8.59
N TYR A 145 -11.33 21.94 7.79
CA TYR A 145 -10.68 22.09 6.50
C TYR A 145 -11.56 22.90 5.55
N THR A 146 -11.01 23.99 5.06
CA THR A 146 -11.57 24.78 3.97
C THR A 146 -10.73 24.51 2.73
N GLU A 147 -11.39 24.17 1.61
CA GLU A 147 -10.72 23.87 0.35
C GLU A 147 -9.86 25.07 -0.08
N LEU A 148 -8.57 24.82 -0.30
CA LEU A 148 -7.64 25.86 -0.74
C LEU A 148 -7.84 26.14 -2.22
N TYR A 149 -7.80 27.42 -2.59
CA TYR A 149 -7.78 27.84 -3.98
C TYR A 149 -6.37 27.62 -4.56
N ILE A 150 -6.18 26.51 -5.27
CA ILE A 150 -4.91 26.16 -5.90
C ILE A 150 -4.99 26.54 -7.37
N THR A 151 -3.98 27.22 -7.89
CA THR A 151 -3.85 27.59 -9.30
C THR A 151 -2.60 26.99 -9.89
N GLU A 152 -2.64 26.68 -11.19
CA GLU A 152 -1.44 26.26 -11.92
C GLU A 152 -0.35 27.34 -11.87
N GLY A 153 0.85 26.97 -11.41
CA GLY A 153 1.99 27.87 -11.36
C GLY A 153 2.57 28.16 -12.75
N GLY A 154 2.91 29.41 -13.02
CA GLY A 154 3.60 29.80 -14.27
C GLY A 154 5.01 29.23 -14.39
N THR A 155 5.51 29.14 -15.63
CA THR A 155 6.87 28.68 -15.94
C THR A 155 7.93 29.60 -15.33
N GLY A 156 8.64 29.12 -14.31
CA GLY A 156 10.07 29.38 -14.13
C GLY A 156 10.54 30.80 -13.78
N GLU A 157 9.70 31.73 -13.32
CA GLU A 157 10.21 32.99 -12.78
C GLU A 157 10.70 32.78 -11.35
N VAL A 158 12.02 32.92 -11.17
CA VAL A 158 12.69 32.99 -9.87
C VAL A 158 12.16 34.23 -9.15
N ASN A 159 11.72 34.04 -7.92
CA ASN A 159 11.06 35.04 -7.10
C ASN A 159 12.01 36.22 -6.81
N ASP A 160 11.86 37.34 -7.49
CA ASP A 160 12.46 38.62 -7.09
C ASP A 160 11.72 39.17 -5.85
N GLU A 161 12.07 38.59 -4.71
CA GLU A 161 12.02 39.02 -3.28
C GLU A 161 10.95 39.96 -2.71
N HIS A 162 9.94 40.50 -3.41
CA HIS A 162 8.98 41.44 -2.79
C HIS A 162 7.52 41.18 -3.20
N GLU A 163 6.62 41.14 -2.21
CA GLU A 163 5.15 41.01 -2.36
C GLU A 163 4.56 42.04 -3.36
N VAL A 164 5.19 43.22 -3.45
CA VAL A 164 4.81 44.31 -4.37
C VAL A 164 4.91 43.91 -5.84
N ARG A 165 5.92 43.10 -6.23
CA ARG A 165 6.08 42.66 -7.62
C ARG A 165 5.07 41.58 -8.02
N GLN A 166 4.55 40.78 -7.09
CA GLN A 166 3.49 39.81 -7.40
C GLN A 166 2.18 40.52 -7.81
N ILE A 167 1.86 41.63 -7.15
CA ILE A 167 0.71 42.48 -7.52
C ILE A 167 0.96 43.16 -8.89
N GLU A 168 2.18 43.64 -9.15
CA GLU A 168 2.54 44.23 -10.45
C GLU A 168 2.52 43.22 -11.60
N THR A 169 2.98 41.98 -11.38
CA THR A 169 2.93 40.91 -12.37
C THR A 169 1.49 40.42 -12.60
N ALA A 170 0.67 40.33 -11.54
CA ALA A 170 -0.74 40.01 -11.64
C ALA A 170 -1.53 41.11 -12.36
N SER A 171 -1.22 42.39 -12.13
CA SER A 171 -1.89 43.51 -12.82
C SER A 171 -1.49 43.64 -14.30
N ARG A 172 -0.27 43.20 -14.68
CA ARG A 172 0.19 43.15 -16.08
C ARG A 172 -0.38 41.96 -16.87
N LYS A 173 -0.80 40.87 -16.21
CA LYS A 173 -1.50 39.73 -16.84
C LYS A 173 -2.98 40.04 -17.07
N ALA A 174 -3.26 41.02 -17.92
CA ALA A 174 -4.58 41.11 -18.53
C ALA A 174 -4.76 39.96 -19.55
N ALA A 175 -5.78 39.12 -19.34
CA ALA A 175 -6.38 38.17 -20.31
C ALA A 175 -5.90 36.71 -20.41
N ARG A 176 -5.55 36.02 -19.31
CA ARG A 176 -5.65 34.54 -19.29
C ARG A 176 -6.32 34.07 -17.99
N PRO A 177 -7.42 33.29 -18.05
CA PRO A 177 -8.03 32.70 -16.86
C PRO A 177 -7.00 31.83 -16.13
N GLU A 178 -6.86 32.02 -14.83
CA GLU A 178 -6.07 31.10 -14.00
C GLU A 178 -6.74 29.73 -13.99
N THR A 179 -5.98 28.67 -14.31
CA THR A 179 -6.48 27.31 -14.22
C THR A 179 -6.52 26.91 -12.75
N THR A 180 -7.71 26.90 -12.14
CA THR A 180 -7.90 26.34 -10.79
C THR A 180 -7.72 24.83 -10.82
N ILE A 181 -6.98 24.29 -9.85
CA ILE A 181 -6.71 22.87 -9.69
C ILE A 181 -7.35 22.43 -8.38
N ARG A 182 -8.17 21.37 -8.41
CA ARG A 182 -8.66 20.74 -7.19
C ARG A 182 -7.60 19.81 -6.62
N GLN A 183 -7.64 19.57 -5.31
CA GLN A 183 -6.63 18.75 -4.62
C GLN A 183 -6.53 17.33 -5.21
N GLU A 184 -7.65 16.71 -5.56
CA GLU A 184 -7.73 15.40 -6.21
C GLU A 184 -7.27 15.38 -7.67
N ASP A 185 -7.09 16.56 -8.27
CA ASP A 185 -6.71 16.73 -9.66
C ASP A 185 -5.23 17.10 -9.83
N ILE A 186 -4.47 17.20 -8.73
CA ILE A 186 -3.05 17.63 -8.71
C ILE A 186 -2.17 16.82 -9.68
N PHE A 187 -2.43 15.51 -9.83
CA PHE A 187 -1.68 14.62 -10.74
C PHE A 187 -2.40 14.36 -12.07
N LYS A 188 -3.60 14.92 -12.28
CA LYS A 188 -4.34 14.70 -13.52
C LYS A 188 -3.75 15.53 -14.64
N LEU A 189 -3.63 14.89 -15.81
CA LEU A 189 -3.11 15.52 -17.02
C LEU A 189 -4.00 16.70 -17.44
N PRO A 190 -3.46 17.92 -17.57
CA PRO A 190 -4.22 19.02 -18.15
C PRO A 190 -4.46 18.77 -19.64
N PRO A 191 -5.54 19.34 -20.23
CA PRO A 191 -5.87 19.15 -21.63
C PRO A 191 -4.70 19.55 -22.55
N GLY A 192 -4.23 18.61 -23.38
CA GLY A 192 -3.17 18.85 -24.38
C GLY A 192 -1.74 18.51 -23.95
N ARG A 193 -1.52 18.03 -22.72
CA ARG A 193 -0.25 17.38 -22.35
C ARG A 193 -0.32 15.87 -22.59
N HIS A 194 0.75 15.32 -23.17
CA HIS A 194 0.88 13.87 -23.41
C HIS A 194 1.69 13.15 -22.32
N GLU A 195 2.46 13.87 -21.51
CA GLU A 195 3.34 13.28 -20.49
C GLU A 195 2.75 13.38 -19.07
N PRO A 196 2.74 12.28 -18.29
CA PRO A 196 2.19 12.27 -16.94
C PRO A 196 2.96 13.21 -16.00
N ILE A 197 2.23 13.85 -15.08
CA ILE A 197 2.82 14.69 -14.03
C ILE A 197 3.49 13.79 -13.00
N ARG A 198 4.82 13.84 -12.92
CA ARG A 198 5.62 13.08 -11.95
C ARG A 198 6.00 13.88 -10.71
N THR A 199 5.97 15.21 -10.78
CA THR A 199 6.42 16.10 -9.70
C THR A 199 5.57 17.35 -9.66
N VAL A 200 5.19 17.76 -8.46
CA VAL A 200 4.43 18.98 -8.18
C VAL A 200 5.14 19.76 -7.08
N MET A 201 5.31 21.06 -7.27
CA MET A 201 5.85 21.97 -6.26
C MET A 201 4.79 23.01 -5.91
N THR A 202 4.29 22.97 -4.68
CA THR A 202 3.38 23.99 -4.17
C THR A 202 4.15 25.20 -3.67
N LYS A 203 3.88 26.38 -4.23
CA LYS A 203 4.47 27.65 -3.81
C LYS A 203 3.39 28.53 -3.19
N GLY A 204 3.78 29.36 -2.22
CA GLY A 204 2.87 30.31 -1.58
C GLY A 204 3.49 30.89 -0.31
N VAL A 205 2.93 32.00 0.18
CA VAL A 205 3.41 32.68 1.39
C VAL A 205 3.32 31.79 2.63
N ALA A 206 4.08 32.14 3.67
CA ALA A 206 4.00 31.45 4.96
C ALA A 206 2.56 31.53 5.51
N GLY A 207 2.09 30.46 6.15
CA GLY A 207 0.75 30.42 6.74
C GLY A 207 -0.42 30.22 5.77
N ILE A 208 -0.21 30.18 4.45
CA ILE A 208 -1.29 30.01 3.46
C ILE A 208 -1.95 28.62 3.45
N GLY A 209 -1.47 27.68 4.27
CA GLY A 209 -2.07 26.34 4.41
C GLY A 209 -1.38 25.21 3.62
N LYS A 210 -0.16 25.41 3.10
CA LYS A 210 0.58 24.36 2.35
C LYS A 210 0.72 23.03 3.12
N THR A 211 1.10 23.09 4.40
CA THR A 211 1.18 21.89 5.25
C THR A 211 -0.20 21.28 5.54
N VAL A 212 -1.23 22.11 5.70
CA VAL A 212 -2.60 21.60 5.93
C VAL A 212 -3.12 20.88 4.67
N LEU A 213 -2.75 21.34 3.47
CA LEU A 213 -3.04 20.68 2.19
C LEU A 213 -2.43 19.28 2.11
N THR A 214 -1.14 19.14 2.46
CA THR A 214 -0.46 17.84 2.40
C THR A 214 -1.01 16.85 3.43
N GLN A 215 -1.36 17.33 4.62
CA GLN A 215 -2.05 16.54 5.64
C GLN A 215 -3.43 16.09 5.17
N LYS A 216 -4.21 17.00 4.59
CA LYS A 216 -5.54 16.70 4.05
C LYS A 216 -5.48 15.70 2.90
N PHE A 217 -4.56 15.87 1.96
CA PHE A 217 -4.30 14.94 0.86
C PHE A 217 -4.01 13.53 1.39
N THR A 218 -3.16 13.44 2.41
CA THR A 218 -2.81 12.16 3.04
C THR A 218 -4.01 11.54 3.75
N LEU A 219 -4.77 12.34 4.50
CA LEU A 219 -5.96 11.87 5.22
C LEU A 219 -7.02 11.35 4.26
N ASP A 220 -7.31 12.06 3.17
CA ASP A 220 -8.29 11.62 2.17
C ASP A 220 -7.87 10.33 1.46
N TRP A 221 -6.58 10.15 1.20
CA TRP A 221 -6.05 8.88 0.68
C TRP A 221 -6.22 7.74 1.69
N ALA A 222 -5.93 8.01 2.97
CA ALA A 222 -6.02 7.03 4.05
C ALA A 222 -7.46 6.66 4.45
N GLU A 223 -8.43 7.54 4.17
CA GLU A 223 -9.86 7.32 4.38
C GLU A 223 -10.59 6.80 3.13
N ASP A 224 -9.85 6.40 2.09
CA ASP A 224 -10.40 5.87 0.84
C ASP A 224 -11.30 6.88 0.07
N LYS A 225 -11.11 8.18 0.30
CA LYS A 225 -11.95 9.24 -0.30
C LYS A 225 -11.44 9.74 -1.64
N ALA A 226 -10.11 9.82 -1.81
CA ALA A 226 -9.49 10.36 -3.02
C ALA A 226 -8.14 9.69 -3.32
N ASN A 227 -7.64 9.86 -4.54
CA ASN A 227 -6.30 9.43 -4.97
C ASN A 227 -6.02 7.91 -4.84
N GLN A 228 -7.04 7.05 -5.00
CA GLN A 228 -6.88 5.60 -4.86
C GLN A 228 -6.08 4.92 -5.98
N ASN A 229 -5.80 5.67 -7.05
CA ASN A 229 -4.80 5.28 -8.05
C ASN A 229 -3.36 5.22 -7.49
N ILE A 230 -3.12 5.75 -6.28
CA ILE A 230 -1.85 5.66 -5.55
C ILE A 230 -1.91 4.45 -4.60
N HIS A 231 -1.02 3.48 -4.81
CA HIS A 231 -0.90 2.30 -3.95
C HIS A 231 -0.21 2.62 -2.62
N PHE A 232 0.84 3.45 -2.61
CA PHE A 232 1.52 3.86 -1.37
C PHE A 232 1.79 5.35 -1.36
N LEU A 233 1.53 5.99 -0.22
CA LEU A 233 1.76 7.41 -0.01
C LEU A 233 2.67 7.60 1.21
N PHE A 234 3.83 8.23 0.99
CA PHE A 234 4.85 8.43 2.03
C PHE A 234 5.10 9.92 2.27
N PRO A 235 4.45 10.51 3.29
CA PRO A 235 4.66 11.90 3.67
C PRO A 235 5.87 12.06 4.61
N PHE A 236 6.88 12.76 4.14
CA PHE A 236 8.05 13.17 4.90
C PHE A 236 8.01 14.67 5.17
N THR A 237 8.46 15.08 6.36
CA THR A 237 8.79 16.48 6.63
C THR A 237 10.30 16.69 6.54
N PHE A 238 10.75 17.83 6.04
CA PHE A 238 12.18 18.16 6.07
C PHE A 238 12.70 18.25 7.51
N ARG A 239 11.86 18.57 8.49
CA ARG A 239 12.20 18.47 9.92
C ARG A 239 12.66 17.07 10.30
N GLU A 240 11.89 16.06 9.93
CA GLU A 240 12.21 14.65 10.19
C GLU A 240 13.45 14.21 9.38
N LEU A 241 13.54 14.59 8.11
CA LEU A 241 14.68 14.23 7.25
C LEU A 241 16.00 14.85 7.73
N ASN A 242 15.97 16.09 8.24
CA ASN A 242 17.14 16.77 8.77
C ASN A 242 17.79 16.01 9.95
N LEU A 243 17.04 15.16 10.66
CA LEU A 243 17.56 14.32 11.74
C LEU A 243 18.42 13.15 11.25
N LEU A 244 18.40 12.87 9.94
CA LEU A 244 19.12 11.76 9.31
C LEU A 244 20.36 12.18 8.52
N LYS A 245 20.71 13.48 8.54
CA LYS A 245 21.76 14.11 7.71
C LYS A 245 23.16 13.42 7.73
N GLU A 246 23.48 12.62 8.75
CA GLU A 246 24.78 11.94 8.89
C GLU A 246 24.70 10.43 8.67
N LYS A 247 23.58 9.93 8.14
CA LYS A 247 23.34 8.51 7.90
C LYS A 247 23.10 8.28 6.43
N THR A 248 23.61 7.17 5.93
CA THR A 248 23.33 6.70 4.58
C THR A 248 22.10 5.81 4.58
N PHE A 249 21.24 5.99 3.60
CA PHE A 249 20.05 5.18 3.38
C PHE A 249 19.86 4.94 1.88
N SER A 250 19.40 3.75 1.52
CA SER A 250 18.68 3.56 0.28
C SER A 250 17.26 4.11 0.41
N LEU A 251 16.55 4.32 -0.70
CA LEU A 251 15.16 4.79 -0.66
C LEU A 251 14.26 3.80 0.09
N VAL A 252 14.47 2.49 -0.11
CA VAL A 252 13.72 1.44 0.60
C VAL A 252 13.99 1.50 2.10
N GLU A 253 15.26 1.63 2.51
CA GLU A 253 15.61 1.72 3.93
C GLU A 253 15.05 2.99 4.58
N LEU A 254 15.05 4.13 3.87
CA LEU A 254 14.45 5.37 4.34
C LEU A 254 12.95 5.22 4.59
N VAL A 255 12.23 4.60 3.65
CA VAL A 255 10.80 4.28 3.79
C VAL A 255 10.57 3.39 5.01
N HIS A 256 11.33 2.30 5.16
CA HIS A 256 11.18 1.37 6.29
C HIS A 256 11.57 1.98 7.64
N HIS A 257 12.44 3.00 7.64
CA HIS A 257 12.81 3.74 8.84
C HIS A 257 11.63 4.52 9.41
N PHE A 258 10.89 5.23 8.55
CA PHE A 258 9.75 6.06 8.96
C PHE A 258 8.41 5.31 8.97
N PHE A 259 8.25 4.29 8.14
CA PHE A 259 6.99 3.56 7.91
C PHE A 259 7.21 2.06 8.07
N THR A 260 7.37 1.64 9.34
CA THR A 260 7.67 0.24 9.68
C THR A 260 6.58 -0.75 9.23
N GLU A 261 5.38 -0.26 8.98
CA GLU A 261 4.20 -0.98 8.48
C GLU A 261 4.43 -1.58 7.09
N THR A 262 5.39 -1.03 6.34
CA THR A 262 5.72 -1.43 4.96
C THR A 262 6.96 -2.31 4.84
N LYS A 263 7.55 -2.75 5.97
CA LYS A 263 8.77 -3.59 6.00
C LYS A 263 8.65 -4.94 5.29
N GLU A 264 7.43 -5.44 5.11
CA GLU A 264 7.17 -6.67 4.36
C GLU A 264 7.35 -6.47 2.83
N ILE A 265 7.43 -5.23 2.36
CA ILE A 265 7.66 -4.84 0.97
C ILE A 265 9.09 -4.37 0.81
N TRP A 266 9.89 -5.14 0.10
CA TRP A 266 11.33 -4.91 -0.08
C TRP A 266 11.67 -4.23 -1.41
N SER A 267 10.70 -4.06 -2.31
CA SER A 267 10.81 -3.25 -3.52
C SER A 267 9.45 -2.68 -3.92
N PHE A 268 9.44 -1.42 -4.34
CA PHE A 268 8.23 -0.66 -4.65
C PHE A 268 7.97 -0.47 -6.16
N GLU A 269 8.81 -1.00 -7.04
CA GLU A 269 8.80 -0.72 -8.49
C GLU A 269 7.49 -1.09 -9.20
N GLU A 270 6.79 -2.12 -8.72
CA GLU A 270 5.50 -2.55 -9.29
C GLU A 270 4.30 -1.73 -8.79
N PHE A 271 4.52 -0.77 -7.89
CA PHE A 271 3.46 -0.02 -7.24
C PHE A 271 3.46 1.46 -7.63
N GLN A 272 2.26 2.04 -7.72
CA GLN A 272 2.13 3.49 -7.82
C GLN A 272 2.41 4.11 -6.46
N VAL A 273 3.59 4.73 -6.33
CA VAL A 273 4.05 5.33 -5.08
C VAL A 273 4.14 6.84 -5.25
N ALA A 274 3.63 7.57 -4.26
CA ALA A 274 3.78 9.01 -4.16
C ALA A 274 4.53 9.39 -2.89
N PHE A 275 5.48 10.31 -3.05
CA PHE A 275 6.24 10.90 -1.96
C PHE A 275 5.79 12.35 -1.77
N ILE A 276 5.53 12.75 -0.53
CA ILE A 276 5.27 14.14 -0.18
C ILE A 276 6.43 14.62 0.67
N PHE A 277 7.04 15.73 0.28
CA PHE A 277 8.10 16.39 1.04
C PHE A 277 7.60 17.76 1.51
N ASP A 278 7.19 17.85 2.78
CA ASP A 278 6.66 19.07 3.39
C ASP A 278 7.75 19.89 4.10
N GLY A 279 7.62 21.22 4.05
CA GLY A 279 8.53 22.15 4.72
C GLY A 279 9.88 22.32 4.02
N LEU A 280 9.92 22.41 2.68
CA LEU A 280 11.16 22.61 1.91
C LEU A 280 11.97 23.83 2.37
N ASP A 281 11.30 24.87 2.86
CA ASP A 281 11.90 26.05 3.47
C ASP A 281 12.71 25.76 4.76
N GLU A 282 12.51 24.58 5.34
CA GLU A 282 13.24 24.11 6.52
C GLU A 282 14.36 23.12 6.19
N CYS A 283 14.63 22.86 4.92
CA CYS A 283 15.68 21.95 4.48
C CYS A 283 17.08 22.42 4.93
N ARG A 284 17.85 21.53 5.57
CA ARG A 284 19.25 21.76 5.97
C ARG A 284 20.24 20.83 5.26
N LEU A 285 19.74 20.03 4.32
CA LEU A 285 20.53 19.14 3.48
C LEU A 285 21.20 19.96 2.36
N LEU A 286 22.39 19.54 1.94
CA LEU A 286 23.09 20.18 0.83
C LEU A 286 22.42 19.75 -0.47
N LEU A 287 21.59 20.63 -1.04
CA LEU A 287 20.91 20.41 -2.31
C LEU A 287 21.84 20.78 -3.48
N ASP A 288 22.88 19.98 -3.71
CA ASP A 288 23.77 20.14 -4.85
C ASP A 288 23.28 19.29 -6.05
N PHE A 289 22.40 19.87 -6.85
CA PHE A 289 21.80 19.19 -8.00
C PHE A 289 22.77 18.97 -9.17
N HIS A 290 23.98 19.51 -9.12
CA HIS A 290 24.96 19.39 -10.20
C HIS A 290 26.03 18.35 -9.92
N ASN A 291 26.42 18.19 -8.65
CA ASN A 291 27.50 17.29 -8.27
C ASN A 291 27.04 16.01 -7.55
N ASN A 292 25.79 15.93 -7.10
CA ASN A 292 25.27 14.72 -6.48
C ASN A 292 25.05 13.61 -7.51
N ASP A 293 25.42 12.39 -7.13
CA ASP A 293 25.19 11.21 -7.96
C ASP A 293 23.67 10.97 -8.14
N ILE A 294 23.27 10.74 -9.39
CA ILE A 294 21.89 10.37 -9.71
C ILE A 294 21.78 8.85 -9.61
N LEU A 295 21.07 8.39 -8.58
CA LEU A 295 20.80 6.97 -8.38
C LEU A 295 19.52 6.55 -9.08
N THR A 296 19.56 5.40 -9.77
CA THR A 296 18.40 4.79 -10.42
C THR A 296 17.89 3.57 -9.69
N ASP A 297 18.73 2.93 -8.87
CA ASP A 297 18.36 1.78 -8.05
C ASP A 297 17.89 2.26 -6.67
N ALA A 298 16.65 1.93 -6.31
CA ALA A 298 16.05 2.31 -5.03
C ALA A 298 16.69 1.61 -3.81
N THR A 299 17.49 0.56 -4.04
CA THR A 299 18.21 -0.21 -3.01
C THR A 299 19.65 0.25 -2.81
N GLU A 300 20.17 1.13 -3.67
CA GLU A 300 21.49 1.71 -3.51
C GLU A 300 21.46 2.80 -2.42
N SER A 301 22.33 2.66 -1.42
CA SER A 301 22.40 3.60 -0.30
C SER A 301 23.27 4.81 -0.63
N THR A 302 22.79 6.00 -0.27
CA THR A 302 23.56 7.25 -0.40
C THR A 302 23.39 8.16 0.82
N SER A 303 24.27 9.15 0.92
CA SER A 303 24.36 10.13 2.02
C SER A 303 23.46 11.34 1.81
#